data_AF-A0A7L1BEM9-F1
#
_entry.id   AF-A0A7L1BEM9-F1
#
_cell.length_a   1.000
_cell.length_b   1.000
_cell.length_c   1.000
_cell.angle_alpha   90.00
_cell.angle_beta   90.00
_cell.angle_gamma   90.00
#
_symmetry.space_group_name_H-M   'P 1'
#
loop_
_entity.id
_entity.type
_entity.pdbx_description
1 polymer ?
#
loop_
_entity_poly.entity_id
_entity_poly.type
_entity_poly.pdbx_seq_one_letter_code
_entity_poly.pdbx_strand_id
1 'polypeptide(L)'
;AVKRLMKEAAELKDPTDHYHAQPLEDNLFEWHFTVRGPPDSDFDGGIYHGRIVLPPEYPMKPPSIILLTANGRFEVGKKICLSISGHHPETWQPSWSIRTALLAIIGFMPTKGEGAIGSLDYTPEERRALAKKSQDFCCEMCGTSMKTALLPLTSGSVSSQADKEAKELARQISFKVKKKNTEKKLVNHRNIHNFRKPSSIAMWKPVFSVYSAVAGQERAPAASTTTTSMSPRQRRAQQQSQRRAPTSTDFHRAQQPRVNTNHTGSTVLIVLLTFALAALIFRRICLANEYIFE
;
A
#
# COMPACT_ATOMS: atom_id res chain seq x y z
N ALA A 1 8.15 -2.78 7.07
CA ALA A 1 7.48 -1.74 6.28
C ALA A 1 8.48 -0.88 5.47
N VAL A 2 9.25 0.01 6.11
CA VAL A 2 10.02 1.10 5.43
C VAL A 2 10.83 0.66 4.20
N LYS A 3 11.71 -0.35 4.33
CA LYS A 3 12.53 -0.84 3.20
C LYS A 3 11.68 -1.27 1.99
N ARG A 4 10.52 -1.89 2.23
CA ARG A 4 9.58 -2.30 1.17
C ARG A 4 8.97 -1.07 0.50
N LEU A 5 8.51 -0.10 1.30
CA LEU A 5 7.87 1.13 0.80
C LEU A 5 8.83 2.00 0.00
N MET A 6 10.09 2.15 0.43
CA MET A 6 11.11 2.87 -0.35
C MET A 6 11.37 2.24 -1.71
N LYS A 7 11.36 0.89 -1.79
CA LYS A 7 11.51 0.17 -3.06
C LYS A 7 10.31 0.43 -3.97
N GLU A 8 9.10 0.36 -3.45
CA GLU A 8 7.89 0.65 -4.24
C GLU A 8 7.80 2.12 -4.64
N ALA A 9 8.27 3.05 -3.82
CA ALA A 9 8.32 4.47 -4.16
C ALA A 9 9.29 4.73 -5.30
N ALA A 10 10.43 4.05 -5.31
CA ALA A 10 11.37 4.10 -6.43
C ALA A 10 10.77 3.49 -7.72
N GLU A 11 9.99 2.41 -7.60
CA GLU A 11 9.29 1.78 -8.73
C GLU A 11 8.19 2.66 -9.34
N LEU A 12 7.46 3.40 -8.49
CA LEU A 12 6.29 4.20 -8.88
C LEU A 12 6.59 5.69 -9.06
N LYS A 13 7.87 6.08 -8.97
CA LYS A 13 8.31 7.49 -8.98
C LYS A 13 7.78 8.26 -10.18
N ASP A 14 7.85 7.67 -11.36
CA ASP A 14 7.43 8.33 -12.60
C ASP A 14 5.98 7.94 -12.96
N PRO A 15 5.15 8.90 -13.41
CA PRO A 15 3.79 8.60 -13.82
C PRO A 15 3.78 7.72 -15.08
N THR A 16 2.80 6.84 -15.17
CA THR A 16 2.45 6.13 -16.41
C THR A 16 1.27 6.83 -17.08
N ASP A 17 0.85 6.30 -18.22
CA ASP A 17 -0.39 6.69 -18.90
C ASP A 17 -1.65 6.17 -18.18
N HIS A 18 -1.55 5.13 -17.34
CA HIS A 18 -2.70 4.52 -16.65
C HIS A 18 -2.79 4.90 -15.17
N TYR A 19 -1.66 5.07 -14.49
CA TYR A 19 -1.62 5.39 -13.08
C TYR A 19 -0.34 6.10 -12.66
N HIS A 20 -0.42 6.79 -11.53
CA HIS A 20 0.70 7.35 -10.81
C HIS A 20 0.41 7.28 -9.31
N ALA A 21 1.43 7.07 -8.49
CA ALA A 21 1.29 7.10 -7.04
C ALA A 21 2.60 7.48 -6.36
N GLN A 22 2.49 8.25 -5.28
CA GLN A 22 3.63 8.68 -4.48
C GLN A 22 3.23 8.83 -3.00
N PRO A 23 4.15 8.59 -2.05
CA PRO A 23 3.92 8.92 -0.65
C PRO A 23 3.82 10.44 -0.46
N LEU A 24 3.17 10.87 0.63
CA LEU A 24 3.31 12.24 1.12
C LEU A 24 4.75 12.51 1.55
N GLU A 25 5.20 13.76 1.43
CA GLU A 25 6.57 14.17 1.74
C GLU A 25 6.95 13.90 3.21
N ASP A 26 5.99 14.05 4.12
CA ASP A 26 6.14 13.90 5.56
C ASP A 26 5.63 12.54 6.09
N ASN A 27 4.96 11.73 5.26
CA ASN A 27 4.36 10.47 5.68
C ASN A 27 4.45 9.35 4.62
N LEU A 28 5.42 8.45 4.79
CA LEU A 28 5.61 7.27 3.93
C LEU A 28 4.45 6.25 3.99
N PHE A 29 3.56 6.34 4.98
CA PHE A 29 2.42 5.44 5.15
C PHE A 29 1.13 5.99 4.55
N GLU A 30 1.13 7.21 4.02
CA GLU A 30 0.01 7.78 3.28
C GLU A 30 0.47 8.15 1.88
N TRP A 31 -0.26 7.64 0.88
CA TRP A 31 0.09 7.80 -0.52
C TRP A 31 -1.08 8.40 -1.25
N HIS A 32 -0.77 9.30 -2.17
CA HIS A 32 -1.73 9.77 -3.14
C HIS A 32 -1.55 9.00 -4.45
N PHE A 33 -2.64 8.74 -5.14
CA PHE A 33 -2.61 8.08 -6.42
C PHE A 33 -3.61 8.71 -7.39
N THR A 34 -3.31 8.56 -8.67
CA THR A 34 -4.22 8.87 -9.77
C THR A 34 -4.30 7.64 -10.67
N VAL A 35 -5.50 7.28 -11.12
CA VAL A 35 -5.75 6.21 -12.09
C VAL A 35 -6.62 6.71 -13.24
N ARG A 36 -6.35 6.23 -14.44
CA ARG A 36 -7.22 6.41 -15.60
C ARG A 36 -8.39 5.44 -15.53
N GLY A 37 -9.56 5.91 -15.95
CA GLY A 37 -10.72 5.06 -16.16
C GLY A 37 -10.44 3.98 -17.21
N PRO A 38 -10.85 2.73 -16.98
CA PRO A 38 -10.65 1.66 -17.96
C PRO A 38 -11.34 1.98 -19.29
N PRO A 39 -10.70 1.73 -20.43
CA PRO A 39 -11.33 1.90 -21.73
C PRO A 39 -12.51 0.94 -21.91
N ASP A 40 -13.44 1.30 -22.78
CA ASP A 40 -14.66 0.53 -23.08
C ASP A 40 -15.54 0.31 -21.84
N SER A 41 -15.57 1.29 -20.93
CA SER A 41 -16.40 1.26 -19.72
C SER A 41 -17.09 2.61 -19.49
N ASP A 42 -18.05 2.66 -18.56
CA ASP A 42 -18.70 3.93 -18.19
C ASP A 42 -17.76 4.94 -17.51
N PHE A 43 -16.53 4.52 -17.22
CA PHE A 43 -15.48 5.33 -16.60
C PHE A 43 -14.45 5.85 -17.60
N ASP A 44 -14.54 5.41 -18.87
CA ASP A 44 -13.62 5.77 -19.95
C ASP A 44 -13.51 7.30 -20.11
N GLY A 45 -12.29 7.77 -20.40
CA GLY A 45 -11.93 9.18 -20.45
C GLY A 45 -11.85 9.86 -19.08
N GLY A 46 -12.16 9.16 -17.98
CA GLY A 46 -12.02 9.69 -16.62
C GLY A 46 -10.61 9.57 -16.05
N ILE A 47 -10.29 10.45 -15.10
CA ILE A 47 -9.04 10.47 -14.33
C ILE A 47 -9.41 10.64 -12.86
N TYR A 48 -9.12 9.63 -12.05
CA TYR A 48 -9.61 9.53 -10.68
C TYR A 48 -8.48 9.59 -9.68
N HIS A 49 -8.55 10.54 -8.77
CA HIS A 49 -7.61 10.70 -7.67
C HIS A 49 -8.10 10.00 -6.42
N GLY A 50 -7.15 9.51 -5.62
CA GLY A 50 -7.43 8.89 -4.34
C GLY A 50 -6.20 8.86 -3.44
N ARG A 51 -6.37 8.23 -2.28
CA ARG A 51 -5.30 7.98 -1.34
C ARG A 51 -5.30 6.55 -0.81
N ILE A 52 -4.11 6.09 -0.45
CA ILE A 52 -3.83 4.79 0.15
C ILE A 52 -3.25 5.04 1.54
N VAL A 53 -3.87 4.46 2.55
CA VAL A 53 -3.39 4.51 3.94
C VAL A 53 -2.87 3.12 4.31
N LEU A 54 -1.57 3.04 4.59
CA LEU A 54 -0.84 1.82 4.88
C LEU A 54 -0.78 1.61 6.39
N PRO A 55 -1.11 0.41 6.89
CA PRO A 55 -0.91 0.10 8.30
C PRO A 55 0.61 -0.07 8.62
N PRO A 56 1.02 0.10 9.89
CA PRO A 56 2.41 -0.15 10.31
C PRO A 56 2.92 -1.56 9.96
N GLU A 57 2.02 -2.55 9.93
CA GLU A 57 2.33 -3.93 9.62
C GLU A 57 2.44 -4.21 8.11
N TYR A 58 2.30 -3.22 7.23
CA TYR A 58 2.46 -3.40 5.79
C TYR A 58 3.86 -4.01 5.44
N PRO A 59 3.92 -5.03 4.57
CA PRO A 59 2.86 -5.58 3.72
C PRO A 59 2.08 -6.77 4.32
N MET A 60 2.25 -7.10 5.60
CA MET A 60 1.54 -8.22 6.22
C MET A 60 0.05 -7.96 6.40
N LYS A 61 -0.33 -6.69 6.58
CA LYS A 61 -1.73 -6.24 6.53
C LYS A 61 -2.00 -5.41 5.26
N PRO A 62 -3.21 -5.53 4.68
CA PRO A 62 -3.62 -4.76 3.51
C PRO A 62 -3.74 -3.24 3.76
N PRO A 63 -3.65 -2.41 2.71
CA PRO A 63 -3.96 -0.99 2.79
C PRO A 63 -5.47 -0.70 2.93
N SER A 64 -5.78 0.52 3.38
CA SER A 64 -7.09 1.16 3.14
C SER A 64 -7.01 2.04 1.89
N ILE A 65 -8.03 2.02 1.05
CA ILE A 65 -8.10 2.80 -0.20
C ILE A 65 -9.29 3.75 -0.11
N ILE A 66 -9.11 5.01 -0.50
CA ILE A 66 -10.14 6.05 -0.52
C ILE A 66 -10.08 6.79 -1.85
N LEU A 67 -11.22 6.97 -2.51
CA LEU A 67 -11.33 7.81 -3.71
C LEU A 67 -11.72 9.24 -3.30
N LEU A 68 -11.10 10.23 -3.96
CA LEU A 68 -11.34 11.65 -3.72
C LEU A 68 -12.11 12.30 -4.87
N THR A 69 -11.98 11.76 -6.09
CA THR A 69 -12.75 12.22 -7.25
C THR A 69 -14.09 11.51 -7.34
N ALA A 70 -15.17 12.26 -7.54
CA ALA A 70 -16.50 11.70 -7.76
C ALA A 70 -16.53 10.82 -9.02
N ASN A 71 -17.06 9.60 -8.89
CA ASN A 71 -16.98 8.58 -9.93
C ASN A 71 -18.25 7.73 -10.08
N GLY A 72 -19.22 7.82 -9.16
CA GLY A 72 -20.50 7.07 -9.24
C GLY A 72 -20.38 5.57 -8.99
N ARG A 73 -19.19 5.09 -8.61
CA ARG A 73 -18.90 3.70 -8.23
C ARG A 73 -18.54 3.56 -6.76
N PHE A 74 -17.76 4.50 -6.26
CA PHE A 74 -17.26 4.54 -4.90
C PHE A 74 -17.63 5.87 -4.27
N GLU A 75 -18.11 5.81 -3.03
CA GLU A 75 -18.38 6.99 -2.24
C GLU A 75 -17.08 7.74 -1.92
N VAL A 76 -17.06 9.03 -2.21
CA VAL A 76 -15.90 9.90 -2.03
C VAL A 76 -15.56 10.02 -0.53
N GLY A 77 -14.27 9.97 -0.21
CA GLY A 77 -13.77 10.13 1.16
C GLY A 77 -13.96 8.91 2.07
N LYS A 78 -14.68 7.87 1.61
CA LYS A 78 -14.87 6.63 2.38
C LYS A 78 -13.88 5.55 1.99
N LYS A 79 -13.56 4.67 2.95
CA LYS A 79 -12.79 3.46 2.70
C LYS A 79 -13.61 2.53 1.81
N ILE A 80 -13.00 2.06 0.72
CA ILE A 80 -13.65 1.13 -0.20
C ILE A 80 -13.31 -0.32 0.14
N CYS A 81 -14.30 -1.20 0.06
CA CYS A 81 -14.12 -2.64 0.11
C CYS A 81 -13.76 -3.20 -1.27
N LEU A 82 -12.48 -3.51 -1.47
CA LEU A 82 -12.03 -4.46 -2.50
C LEU A 82 -11.46 -5.71 -1.82
N SER A 83 -11.41 -6.82 -2.54
CA SER A 83 -10.74 -8.07 -2.09
C SER A 83 -9.21 -7.92 -1.88
N ILE A 84 -8.66 -6.77 -2.28
CA ILE A 84 -7.28 -6.32 -2.02
C ILE A 84 -7.17 -5.29 -0.89
N SER A 85 -8.28 -4.90 -0.27
CA SER A 85 -8.36 -3.88 0.77
C SER A 85 -8.54 -4.48 2.16
N GLY A 86 -8.37 -3.67 3.20
CA GLY A 86 -8.49 -4.05 4.62
C GLY A 86 -9.76 -4.73 5.10
N HIS A 87 -10.81 -4.77 4.28
CA HIS A 87 -12.08 -5.38 4.66
C HIS A 87 -12.11 -6.91 4.51
N HIS A 88 -11.16 -7.50 3.76
CA HIS A 88 -10.97 -8.95 3.67
C HIS A 88 -9.48 -9.30 3.89
N PRO A 89 -8.97 -9.20 5.13
CA PRO A 89 -7.56 -9.46 5.41
C PRO A 89 -7.14 -10.89 5.05
N GLU A 90 -8.09 -11.84 5.00
CA GLU A 90 -7.83 -13.22 4.59
C GLU A 90 -7.57 -13.37 3.09
N THR A 91 -8.03 -12.44 2.24
CA THR A 91 -7.84 -12.51 0.78
C THR A 91 -6.59 -11.77 0.34
N TRP A 92 -6.09 -10.86 1.18
CA TRP A 92 -4.82 -10.16 0.99
C TRP A 92 -3.64 -11.13 0.85
N GLN A 93 -2.66 -10.73 0.03
CA GLN A 93 -1.39 -11.43 -0.11
C GLN A 93 -0.25 -10.44 0.11
N PRO A 94 0.66 -10.67 1.08
CA PRO A 94 1.79 -9.77 1.34
C PRO A 94 2.77 -9.58 0.17
N SER A 95 2.66 -10.40 -0.88
CA SER A 95 3.39 -10.21 -2.13
C SER A 95 2.85 -9.05 -2.98
N TRP A 96 1.57 -8.71 -2.85
CA TRP A 96 0.94 -7.62 -3.60
C TRP A 96 1.52 -6.26 -3.18
N SER A 97 1.87 -5.44 -4.19
CA SER A 97 2.41 -4.09 -4.01
C SER A 97 1.33 -3.03 -4.17
N ILE A 98 1.69 -1.76 -3.93
CA ILE A 98 0.89 -0.58 -4.27
C ILE A 98 0.55 -0.60 -5.76
N ARG A 99 1.49 -0.95 -6.66
CA ARG A 99 1.22 -1.14 -8.10
C ARG A 99 0.08 -2.14 -8.33
N THR A 100 0.12 -3.30 -7.66
CA THR A 100 -0.96 -4.29 -7.73
C THR A 100 -2.29 -3.72 -7.23
N ALA A 101 -2.26 -2.89 -6.18
CA ALA A 101 -3.45 -2.21 -5.68
C ALA A 101 -4.06 -1.26 -6.72
N LEU A 102 -3.24 -0.47 -7.42
CA LEU A 102 -3.68 0.45 -8.48
C LEU A 102 -4.32 -0.31 -9.65
N LEU A 103 -3.67 -1.36 -10.13
CA LEU A 103 -4.21 -2.20 -11.21
C LEU A 103 -5.53 -2.87 -10.82
N ALA A 104 -5.66 -3.30 -9.57
CA ALA A 104 -6.91 -3.85 -9.08
C ALA A 104 -8.01 -2.77 -8.99
N ILE A 105 -7.72 -1.54 -8.57
CA ILE A 105 -8.71 -0.44 -8.61
C ILE A 105 -9.21 -0.25 -10.04
N ILE A 106 -8.31 -0.17 -11.02
CA ILE A 106 -8.64 -0.06 -12.46
C ILE A 106 -9.52 -1.24 -12.89
N GLY A 107 -9.10 -2.49 -12.62
CA GLY A 107 -9.82 -3.69 -13.04
C GLY A 107 -11.17 -3.90 -12.34
N PHE A 108 -11.35 -3.41 -11.11
CA PHE A 108 -12.60 -3.52 -10.35
C PHE A 108 -13.56 -2.36 -10.57
N MET A 109 -13.10 -1.23 -11.13
CA MET A 109 -13.96 -0.06 -11.37
C MET A 109 -15.20 -0.39 -12.23
N PRO A 110 -15.11 -1.18 -13.33
CA PRO A 110 -16.25 -1.51 -14.18
C PRO A 110 -17.17 -2.61 -13.63
N THR A 111 -16.79 -3.28 -12.54
CA THR A 111 -17.59 -4.40 -12.01
C THR A 111 -18.81 -3.88 -11.26
N LYS A 112 -19.71 -4.76 -10.79
CA LYS A 112 -20.88 -4.37 -9.97
C LYS A 112 -20.53 -4.25 -8.49
N GLY A 113 -21.23 -3.38 -7.75
CA GLY A 113 -20.87 -3.00 -6.39
C GLY A 113 -21.35 -4.04 -5.39
N GLU A 114 -22.48 -4.65 -5.73
CA GLU A 114 -23.12 -5.75 -5.00
C GLU A 114 -23.32 -5.42 -3.51
N GLY A 115 -23.55 -4.14 -3.19
CA GLY A 115 -23.75 -3.66 -1.81
C GLY A 115 -22.49 -3.64 -0.96
N ALA A 116 -21.29 -3.72 -1.56
CA ALA A 116 -20.04 -3.59 -0.82
C ALA A 116 -19.95 -2.21 -0.12
N ILE A 117 -19.25 -2.15 1.02
CA ILE A 117 -19.10 -0.90 1.77
C ILE A 117 -18.42 0.16 0.88
N GLY A 118 -19.05 1.33 0.83
CA GLY A 118 -18.61 2.45 0.01
C GLY A 118 -18.90 2.30 -1.48
N SER A 119 -19.65 1.29 -1.92
CA SER A 119 -20.09 1.18 -3.32
C SER A 119 -21.34 2.04 -3.60
N LEU A 120 -21.43 2.54 -4.83
CA LEU A 120 -22.55 3.31 -5.37
C LEU A 120 -23.00 2.69 -6.71
N ASP A 121 -24.29 2.79 -6.99
CA ASP A 121 -24.94 2.21 -8.17
C ASP A 121 -25.54 3.28 -9.09
N TYR A 122 -24.74 4.27 -9.48
CA TYR A 122 -25.15 5.30 -10.44
C TYR A 122 -25.34 4.69 -11.83
N THR A 123 -26.14 5.35 -12.67
CA THR A 123 -26.38 4.89 -14.03
C THR A 123 -25.11 5.01 -14.89
N PRO A 124 -25.01 4.24 -15.98
CA PRO A 124 -23.96 4.39 -16.98
C PRO A 124 -23.79 5.84 -17.47
N GLU A 125 -24.88 6.55 -17.70
CA GLU A 125 -24.89 7.93 -18.20
C GLU A 125 -24.32 8.90 -17.17
N GLU A 126 -24.72 8.75 -15.90
CA GLU A 126 -24.20 9.56 -14.79
C GLU A 126 -22.69 9.32 -14.59
N ARG A 127 -22.25 8.07 -14.67
CA ARG A 127 -20.82 7.70 -14.57
C ARG A 127 -19.99 8.32 -15.69
N ARG A 128 -20.48 8.29 -16.94
CA ARG A 128 -19.81 8.95 -18.07
C ARG A 128 -19.76 10.47 -17.92
N ALA A 129 -20.80 11.07 -17.34
CA ALA A 129 -20.78 12.50 -17.03
C ALA A 129 -19.75 12.84 -15.95
N LEU A 130 -19.63 12.00 -14.91
CA LEU A 130 -18.59 12.14 -13.88
C LEU A 130 -17.18 11.90 -14.44
N ALA A 131 -17.00 10.95 -15.35
CA ALA A 131 -15.74 10.70 -16.02
C ALA A 131 -15.23 11.96 -16.73
N LYS A 132 -16.10 12.68 -17.47
CA LYS A 132 -15.72 13.96 -18.10
C LYS A 132 -15.33 15.01 -17.06
N LYS A 133 -16.15 15.18 -16.02
CA LYS A 133 -15.90 16.16 -14.94
C LYS A 133 -14.62 15.86 -14.14
N SER A 134 -14.25 14.58 -14.02
CA SER A 134 -13.09 14.14 -13.25
C SER A 134 -11.77 14.76 -13.75
N GLN A 135 -11.68 15.10 -15.04
CA GLN A 135 -10.48 15.71 -15.63
C GLN A 135 -10.20 17.10 -15.07
N ASP A 136 -11.23 17.85 -14.66
CA ASP A 136 -11.10 19.18 -14.09
C ASP A 136 -10.81 19.17 -12.57
N PHE A 137 -10.80 17.98 -11.95
CA PHE A 137 -10.54 17.85 -10.52
C PHE A 137 -9.09 18.24 -10.19
N CYS A 138 -8.94 19.01 -9.10
CA CYS A 138 -7.65 19.31 -8.48
C CYS A 138 -7.71 18.89 -7.01
N CYS A 139 -6.72 18.12 -6.56
CA CYS A 139 -6.68 17.68 -5.18
C CYS A 139 -6.25 18.83 -4.26
N GLU A 140 -7.07 19.18 -3.27
CA GLU A 140 -6.75 20.23 -2.30
C GLU A 140 -5.61 19.86 -1.35
N MET A 141 -5.36 18.57 -1.14
CA MET A 141 -4.33 18.08 -0.20
C MET A 141 -2.93 18.05 -0.83
N CYS A 142 -2.81 17.61 -2.09
CA CYS A 142 -1.51 17.48 -2.76
C CYS A 142 -1.32 18.39 -3.98
N GLY A 143 -2.31 19.22 -4.32
CA GLY A 143 -2.27 20.15 -5.46
C GLY A 143 -2.28 19.50 -6.84
N THR A 144 -2.41 18.17 -6.93
CA THR A 144 -2.35 17.46 -8.22
C THR A 144 -3.60 17.76 -9.05
N SER A 145 -3.38 18.28 -10.26
CA SER A 145 -4.40 18.47 -11.30
C SER A 145 -4.56 17.23 -12.16
N MET A 146 -5.79 16.74 -12.32
CA MET A 146 -6.05 15.51 -13.07
C MET A 146 -5.74 15.63 -14.57
N LYS A 147 -5.76 16.85 -15.13
CA LYS A 147 -5.37 17.09 -16.53
C LYS A 147 -3.94 16.70 -16.85
N THR A 148 -3.04 16.79 -15.87
CA THR A 148 -1.59 16.61 -16.06
C THR A 148 -1.01 15.51 -15.18
N ALA A 149 -1.84 14.80 -14.42
CA ALA A 149 -1.40 13.81 -13.44
C ALA A 149 -0.82 12.54 -14.08
N LEU A 150 -1.23 12.20 -15.30
CA LEU A 150 -0.83 11.00 -16.02
C LEU A 150 -0.26 11.37 -17.39
N LEU A 151 0.57 10.48 -17.93
CA LEU A 151 1.05 10.63 -19.29
C LEU A 151 -0.13 10.54 -20.28
N PRO A 152 -0.07 11.25 -21.42
CA PRO A 152 -1.03 11.08 -22.50
C PRO A 152 -1.06 9.63 -22.99
N LEU A 153 -2.25 9.16 -23.39
CA LEU A 153 -2.35 7.87 -24.09
C LEU A 153 -1.61 8.00 -25.43
N THR A 154 -0.51 7.25 -25.57
CA THR A 154 0.13 7.10 -26.87
C THR A 154 -0.71 6.13 -27.70
N SER A 155 -0.92 6.43 -28.98
CA SER A 155 -1.72 5.61 -29.91
C SER A 155 -1.08 4.25 -30.27
N GLY A 156 -0.18 3.73 -29.42
CA GLY A 156 0.59 2.50 -29.62
C GLY A 156 0.21 1.38 -28.65
N SER A 157 0.62 0.16 -28.99
CA SER A 157 0.27 -1.13 -28.36
C SER A 157 0.43 -1.24 -26.84
N VAL A 158 1.21 -0.37 -26.20
CA VAL A 158 1.59 -0.42 -24.77
C VAL A 158 0.40 -0.14 -23.85
N SER A 159 -0.52 0.77 -24.21
CA SER A 159 -1.69 1.04 -23.37
C SER A 159 -2.58 -0.19 -23.20
N SER A 160 -2.71 -0.99 -24.26
CA SER A 160 -3.49 -2.23 -24.20
C SER A 160 -2.95 -3.26 -23.19
N GLN A 161 -1.66 -3.20 -22.82
CA GLN A 161 -1.05 -4.20 -21.95
C GLN A 161 -1.41 -3.97 -20.47
N ALA A 162 -1.36 -2.73 -19.99
CA ALA A 162 -1.72 -2.40 -18.60
C ALA A 162 -3.21 -2.67 -18.34
N ASP A 163 -4.07 -2.35 -19.30
CA ASP A 163 -5.50 -2.64 -19.23
C ASP A 163 -5.79 -4.14 -19.20
N LYS A 164 -5.11 -4.92 -20.06
CA LYS A 164 -5.19 -6.39 -20.04
C LYS A 164 -4.71 -6.95 -18.71
N GLU A 165 -3.61 -6.42 -18.18
CA GLU A 165 -3.06 -6.81 -16.88
C GLU A 165 -4.07 -6.52 -15.76
N ALA A 166 -4.68 -5.33 -15.73
CA ALA A 166 -5.68 -4.94 -14.75
C ALA A 166 -6.93 -5.83 -14.81
N LYS A 167 -7.47 -6.07 -16.02
CA LYS A 167 -8.63 -6.95 -16.24
C LYS A 167 -8.34 -8.38 -15.77
N GLU A 168 -7.19 -8.93 -16.15
CA GLU A 168 -6.79 -10.29 -15.76
C GLU A 168 -6.54 -10.41 -14.26
N LEU A 169 -5.89 -9.41 -13.65
CA LEU A 169 -5.68 -9.36 -12.20
C LEU A 169 -7.01 -9.36 -11.44
N ALA A 170 -7.97 -8.51 -11.83
CA ALA A 170 -9.29 -8.46 -11.21
C ALA A 170 -10.03 -9.82 -11.33
N ARG A 171 -9.91 -10.49 -12.47
CA ARG A 171 -10.46 -11.84 -12.69
C ARG A 171 -9.83 -12.86 -11.74
N GLN A 172 -8.49 -12.90 -11.65
CA GLN A 172 -7.77 -13.83 -10.77
C GLN A 172 -8.11 -13.61 -9.29
N ILE A 173 -8.17 -12.36 -8.86
CA ILE A 173 -8.52 -12.01 -7.49
C ILE A 173 -9.96 -12.46 -7.19
N SER A 174 -10.91 -12.15 -8.08
CA SER A 174 -12.32 -12.56 -7.93
C SER A 174 -12.47 -14.08 -7.83
N PHE A 175 -11.74 -14.84 -8.65
CA PHE A 175 -11.74 -16.30 -8.60
C PHE A 175 -11.18 -16.84 -7.28
N LYS A 176 -10.06 -16.27 -6.80
CA LYS A 176 -9.40 -16.69 -5.56
C LYS A 176 -10.28 -16.41 -4.33
N VAL A 177 -11.00 -15.29 -4.33
CA VAL A 177 -11.99 -14.93 -3.29
C VAL A 177 -13.12 -15.96 -3.26
N LYS A 178 -13.70 -16.30 -4.43
CA LYS A 178 -14.75 -17.31 -4.52
C LYS A 178 -14.29 -18.67 -3.98
N LYS A 179 -13.08 -19.13 -4.34
CA LYS A 179 -12.51 -20.39 -3.84
C LYS A 179 -12.37 -20.40 -2.32
N LYS A 180 -11.78 -19.36 -1.72
CA LYS A 180 -11.63 -19.24 -0.25
C LYS A 180 -12.98 -19.23 0.47
N ASN A 181 -13.99 -18.56 -0.09
CA ASN A 181 -15.34 -18.55 0.48
C ASN A 181 -16.00 -19.93 0.41
N THR A 182 -15.82 -20.68 -0.68
CA THR A 182 -16.31 -22.06 -0.80
C THR A 182 -15.61 -23.00 0.18
N GLU A 183 -14.29 -22.90 0.33
CA GLU A 183 -13.54 -23.68 1.32
C GLU A 183 -14.00 -23.38 2.75
N LYS A 184 -14.19 -22.10 3.10
CA LYS A 184 -14.76 -21.71 4.41
C LYS A 184 -16.17 -22.31 4.62
N LYS A 185 -17.04 -22.28 3.61
CA LYS A 185 -18.38 -22.89 3.69
C LYS A 185 -18.30 -24.41 3.90
N LEU A 186 -17.42 -25.11 3.18
CA LEU A 186 -17.23 -26.55 3.31
C LEU A 186 -16.68 -26.94 4.69
N VAL A 187 -15.73 -26.18 5.23
CA VAL A 187 -15.22 -26.37 6.60
C VAL A 187 -16.32 -26.14 7.63
N ASN A 188 -17.12 -25.08 7.47
CA ASN A 188 -18.21 -24.80 8.39
C ASN A 188 -19.30 -25.90 8.35
N HIS A 189 -19.60 -26.44 7.16
CA HIS A 189 -20.57 -27.53 7.00
C HIS A 189 -20.07 -28.88 7.56
N ARG A 190 -18.76 -29.14 7.56
CA ARG A 190 -18.17 -30.32 8.23
C ARG A 190 -18.23 -30.22 9.76
N ASN A 191 -18.08 -29.01 10.32
CA ASN A 191 -18.18 -28.81 11.77
C ASN A 191 -19.62 -28.95 12.31
N ILE A 192 -20.65 -28.80 11.47
CA ILE A 192 -22.05 -29.00 11.86
C ILE A 192 -22.43 -30.49 11.98
N HIS A 193 -21.68 -31.41 11.34
CA HIS A 193 -21.97 -32.85 11.40
C HIS A 193 -21.33 -33.62 12.56
N ASN A 194 -20.61 -32.95 13.48
CA ASN A 194 -20.01 -33.61 14.65
C ASN A 194 -20.74 -33.36 16.00
N PHE A 195 -21.98 -32.85 15.97
CA PHE A 195 -22.84 -32.73 17.16
C PHE A 195 -24.20 -33.42 16.94
N ARG A 196 -24.18 -34.76 16.88
CA ARG A 196 -25.33 -35.59 17.28
C ARG A 196 -24.81 -36.75 18.11
N LYS A 197 -24.86 -36.60 19.44
CA LYS A 197 -24.88 -37.76 20.35
C LYS A 197 -26.18 -38.53 20.12
N PRO A 198 -26.16 -39.86 20.05
CA PRO A 198 -27.32 -40.65 20.43
C PRO A 198 -27.22 -41.05 21.92
N SER A 199 -28.37 -40.97 22.59
CA SER A 199 -28.59 -41.37 23.98
C SER A 199 -28.89 -42.88 24.07
N SER A 200 -28.30 -43.52 25.08
CA SER A 200 -28.71 -44.74 25.82
C SER A 200 -28.91 -46.08 25.11
N ILE A 201 -28.21 -47.13 25.58
CA ILE A 201 -28.73 -48.22 26.46
C ILE A 201 -27.63 -49.26 26.77
N ALA A 202 -27.45 -49.54 28.08
CA ALA A 202 -26.95 -50.76 28.78
C ALA A 202 -25.59 -51.40 28.36
N MET A 203 -24.78 -52.06 29.21
CA MET A 203 -24.99 -52.72 30.50
C MET A 203 -23.60 -53.08 31.10
N TRP A 204 -23.41 -52.84 32.42
CA TRP A 204 -22.69 -53.66 33.43
C TRP A 204 -21.18 -53.97 33.21
N LYS A 205 -20.24 -53.91 34.16
CA LYS A 205 -20.21 -53.97 35.64
C LYS A 205 -18.83 -53.42 36.11
N PRO A 206 -18.64 -53.12 37.41
CA PRO A 206 -17.43 -52.50 37.93
C PRO A 206 -16.44 -53.52 38.51
N VAL A 207 -15.14 -53.25 38.44
CA VAL A 207 -14.17 -53.70 39.45
C VAL A 207 -13.13 -52.60 39.69
N PHE A 208 -12.88 -52.40 40.98
CA PHE A 208 -11.92 -51.53 41.63
C PHE A 208 -10.44 -51.80 41.26
N SER A 209 -9.60 -50.87 41.73
CA SER A 209 -8.23 -51.06 42.26
C SER A 209 -7.14 -50.43 41.37
N VAL A 210 -6.60 -49.23 41.68
CA VAL A 210 -5.69 -48.82 42.78
C VAL A 210 -4.21 -48.94 42.38
N TYR A 211 -3.56 -47.76 42.38
CA TYR A 211 -2.13 -47.43 42.59
C TYR A 211 -1.16 -47.72 41.42
N SER A 212 -0.52 -46.70 40.85
CA SER A 212 0.56 -45.83 41.36
C SER A 212 1.96 -46.46 41.27
N ALA A 213 2.70 -45.97 40.27
CA ALA A 213 4.01 -45.35 40.38
C ALA A 213 5.30 -46.16 40.74
N VAL A 214 6.39 -45.63 40.16
CA VAL A 214 7.79 -45.51 40.66
C VAL A 214 8.87 -46.50 40.16
N ALA A 215 9.80 -45.92 39.38
CA ALA A 215 11.28 -45.99 39.32
C ALA A 215 12.14 -47.27 39.11
N GLY A 216 13.27 -47.03 38.41
CA GLY A 216 14.58 -47.69 38.57
C GLY A 216 15.13 -48.33 37.28
N GLN A 217 16.43 -48.40 36.95
CA GLN A 217 17.69 -47.75 37.33
C GLN A 217 18.78 -48.30 36.35
N GLU A 218 19.59 -47.41 35.76
CA GLU A 218 21.05 -47.46 35.46
C GLU A 218 21.78 -48.71 34.85
N ARG A 219 22.47 -48.53 33.70
CA ARG A 219 23.89 -48.93 33.41
C ARG A 219 24.35 -48.61 31.97
N ALA A 220 25.61 -48.17 31.82
CA ALA A 220 26.41 -48.02 30.58
C ALA A 220 27.46 -49.17 30.48
N PRO A 221 28.45 -49.21 29.53
CA PRO A 221 28.75 -48.38 28.34
C PRO A 221 29.15 -49.18 27.05
N ALA A 222 29.31 -48.50 25.89
CA ALA A 222 30.44 -48.65 24.93
C ALA A 222 30.32 -47.80 23.64
N ALA A 223 31.41 -47.07 23.35
CA ALA A 223 32.05 -46.75 22.05
C ALA A 223 31.35 -45.97 20.89
N SER A 224 31.87 -44.75 20.66
CA SER A 224 32.32 -44.12 19.39
C SER A 224 31.38 -43.95 18.18
N THR A 225 31.06 -42.70 17.81
CA THR A 225 31.74 -41.92 16.74
C THR A 225 31.08 -40.55 16.52
N THR A 226 31.90 -39.65 16.00
CA THR A 226 31.86 -38.19 15.97
C THR A 226 30.88 -37.59 14.97
N THR A 227 30.23 -36.46 15.30
CA THR A 227 30.11 -35.23 14.45
C THR A 227 29.30 -34.16 15.18
N THR A 228 30.01 -33.19 15.78
CA THR A 228 29.42 -32.06 16.50
C THR A 228 29.28 -30.86 15.56
N SER A 229 28.05 -30.32 15.52
CA SER A 229 27.71 -29.00 14.99
C SER A 229 28.38 -27.88 15.80
N MET A 230 28.85 -26.82 15.14
CA MET A 230 29.40 -25.64 15.80
C MET A 230 28.61 -24.37 15.47
N SER A 231 28.56 -23.49 16.47
CA SER A 231 27.65 -22.35 16.65
C SER A 231 28.24 -20.99 16.22
N PRO A 232 27.44 -19.91 16.08
CA PRO A 232 27.77 -18.69 15.34
C PRO A 232 28.55 -17.62 16.12
N ARG A 233 29.70 -17.95 16.73
CA ARG A 233 30.47 -16.99 17.55
C ARG A 233 31.86 -16.57 17.03
N GLN A 234 32.15 -16.73 15.74
CA GLN A 234 33.41 -16.28 15.14
C GLN A 234 33.17 -15.46 13.87
N ARG A 235 32.82 -14.18 14.03
CA ARG A 235 32.82 -13.19 12.95
C ARG A 235 33.08 -11.78 13.50
N ARG A 236 34.29 -11.52 14.03
CA ARG A 236 34.82 -10.16 14.24
C ARG A 236 36.27 -10.23 14.75
N ALA A 237 37.23 -10.28 13.83
CA ALA A 237 38.62 -9.80 13.97
C ALA A 237 39.49 -10.45 12.88
N GLN A 238 39.57 -9.83 11.70
CA GLN A 238 40.71 -9.87 10.76
C GLN A 238 40.26 -9.34 9.40
N GLN A 239 40.29 -8.01 9.23
CA GLN A 239 40.52 -7.37 7.93
C GLN A 239 40.86 -5.88 8.14
N GLN A 240 41.86 -5.63 8.98
CA GLN A 240 42.43 -4.29 9.13
C GLN A 240 43.91 -4.41 9.45
N SER A 241 44.74 -4.57 8.41
CA SER A 241 46.18 -4.27 8.50
C SER A 241 46.91 -4.50 7.15
N GLN A 242 46.63 -3.69 6.11
CA GLN A 242 47.64 -3.36 5.09
C GLN A 242 47.31 -2.01 4.45
N ARG A 243 48.02 -0.94 4.86
CA ARG A 243 48.54 0.17 4.03
C ARG A 243 48.92 1.41 4.88
N ARG A 244 50.23 1.65 5.00
CA ARG A 244 50.96 2.95 5.05
C ARG A 244 52.36 2.65 4.46
N ALA A 245 53.09 3.56 3.80
CA ALA A 245 53.33 4.98 4.07
C ALA A 245 53.64 5.79 2.78
N PRO A 246 53.80 7.14 2.85
CA PRO A 246 53.78 8.08 1.72
C PRO A 246 55.17 8.65 1.33
N THR A 247 55.23 9.28 0.16
CA THR A 247 56.33 10.16 -0.30
C THR A 247 55.77 11.54 -0.70
N SER A 248 56.56 12.57 -0.39
CA SER A 248 56.31 14.01 -0.48
C SER A 248 56.58 14.61 -1.86
N THR A 249 55.81 15.63 -2.26
CA THR A 249 56.27 16.82 -3.04
C THR A 249 55.24 17.98 -3.01
N ASP A 250 55.68 19.10 -2.44
CA ASP A 250 55.61 20.53 -2.81
C ASP A 250 54.34 21.30 -3.30
N PHE A 251 54.05 22.36 -2.52
CA PHE A 251 53.88 23.81 -2.82
C PHE A 251 53.12 24.33 -4.07
N HIS A 252 51.97 24.97 -3.84
CA HIS A 252 51.75 26.45 -3.90
C HIS A 252 50.23 26.75 -3.85
N ARG A 253 49.77 27.55 -2.87
CA ARG A 253 48.40 28.12 -2.85
C ARG A 253 48.45 29.61 -2.54
N ALA A 254 48.16 30.44 -3.55
CA ALA A 254 47.89 31.86 -3.39
C ALA A 254 46.46 32.05 -2.83
N GLN A 255 46.32 32.91 -1.83
CA GLN A 255 45.03 33.35 -1.26
C GLN A 255 44.50 34.54 -2.05
N GLN A 256 43.23 34.50 -2.45
CA GLN A 256 42.44 35.67 -2.87
C GLN A 256 41.31 35.90 -1.84
N PRO A 257 40.98 37.15 -1.47
CA PRO A 257 39.92 37.44 -0.51
C PRO A 257 38.54 37.35 -1.18
N ARG A 258 37.66 36.49 -0.64
CA ARG A 258 36.24 36.42 -1.02
C ARG A 258 35.46 37.51 -0.29
N VAL A 259 34.89 38.46 -1.04
CA VAL A 259 33.77 39.29 -0.58
C VAL A 259 32.56 38.39 -0.37
N ASN A 260 31.99 38.42 0.84
CA ASN A 260 30.96 37.50 1.31
C ASN A 260 29.58 37.95 0.78
N THR A 261 29.17 37.44 -0.38
CA THR A 261 27.87 37.71 -1.04
C THR A 261 26.68 37.00 -0.38
N ASN A 262 26.91 36.27 0.72
CA ASN A 262 25.91 35.40 1.33
C ASN A 262 24.85 36.15 2.16
N HIS A 263 25.12 37.37 2.63
CA HIS A 263 24.17 38.09 3.49
C HIS A 263 23.05 38.76 2.68
N THR A 264 23.36 39.34 1.52
CA THR A 264 22.39 40.07 0.71
C THR A 264 21.33 39.15 0.10
N GLY A 265 21.74 37.97 -0.39
CA GLY A 265 20.80 36.97 -0.91
C GLY A 265 19.85 36.42 0.17
N SER A 266 20.36 36.21 1.38
CA SER A 266 19.55 35.75 2.52
C SER A 266 18.51 36.79 2.95
N THR A 267 18.89 38.07 3.02
CA THR A 267 17.96 39.13 3.41
C THR A 267 16.84 39.31 2.39
N VAL A 268 17.14 39.25 1.08
CA VAL A 268 16.11 39.34 0.03
C VAL A 268 15.15 38.16 0.09
N LEU A 269 15.67 36.93 0.29
CA LEU A 269 14.84 35.74 0.42
C LEU A 269 13.90 35.82 1.64
N ILE A 270 14.41 36.27 2.79
CA ILE A 270 13.62 36.44 4.00
C ILE A 270 12.49 37.46 3.77
N VAL A 271 12.80 38.62 3.18
CA VAL A 271 11.79 39.64 2.88
C VAL A 271 10.72 39.10 1.93
N LEU A 272 11.10 38.40 0.85
CA LEU A 272 10.15 37.80 -0.09
C LEU A 272 9.24 36.76 0.58
N LEU A 273 9.81 35.90 1.43
CA LEU A 273 9.04 34.90 2.17
C LEU A 273 8.08 35.57 3.17
N THR A 274 8.49 36.64 3.85
CA THR A 274 7.61 37.37 4.77
C THR A 274 6.42 38.02 4.05
N PHE A 275 6.64 38.62 2.89
CA PHE A 275 5.55 39.19 2.08
C PHE A 275 4.60 38.11 1.53
N ALA A 276 5.14 36.98 1.06
CA ALA A 276 4.32 35.86 0.59
C ALA A 276 3.43 35.30 1.71
N LEU A 277 3.98 35.14 2.91
CA LEU A 277 3.26 34.62 4.06
C LEU A 277 2.18 35.60 4.56
N ALA A 278 2.48 36.91 4.55
CA ALA A 278 1.50 37.96 4.83
C ALA A 278 0.34 37.97 3.81
N ALA A 279 0.65 37.81 2.51
CA ALA A 279 -0.38 37.75 1.46
C ALA A 279 -1.28 36.51 1.61
N LEU A 280 -0.74 35.37 2.00
CA LEU A 280 -1.51 34.14 2.27
C LEU A 280 -2.42 34.30 3.50
N ILE A 281 -1.93 34.91 4.57
CA ILE A 281 -2.74 35.22 5.75
C ILE A 281 -3.84 36.21 5.39
N PHE A 282 -3.53 37.27 4.65
CA PHE A 282 -4.52 38.27 4.22
C PHE A 282 -5.58 37.65 3.32
N ARG A 283 -5.20 36.80 2.36
CA ARG A 283 -6.13 36.05 1.50
C ARG A 283 -7.05 35.16 2.34
N ARG A 284 -6.50 34.47 3.36
CA ARG A 284 -7.29 33.63 4.27
C ARG A 284 -8.28 34.46 5.09
N ILE A 285 -7.88 35.64 5.57
CA ILE A 285 -8.75 36.55 6.33
C ILE A 285 -9.86 37.13 5.44
N CYS A 286 -9.55 37.54 4.21
CA CYS A 286 -10.56 38.05 3.28
C CYS A 286 -11.61 36.98 2.93
N LEU A 287 -11.16 35.75 2.62
CA LEU A 287 -12.06 34.62 2.36
C LEU A 287 -12.90 34.23 3.59
N ALA A 288 -12.37 34.42 4.80
CA ALA A 288 -13.10 34.17 6.03
C ALA A 288 -14.13 35.27 6.34
N ASN A 289 -13.85 36.53 5.98
CA ASN A 289 -14.78 37.65 6.20
C ASN A 289 -15.89 37.75 5.15
N GLU A 290 -15.69 37.25 3.91
CA GLU A 290 -16.77 37.12 2.93
C GLU A 290 -17.85 36.12 3.37
N TYR A 291 -17.58 35.29 4.40
CA TYR A 291 -18.56 34.36 5.00
C TYR A 291 -19.44 34.99 6.09
N ILE A 292 -19.23 36.27 6.46
CA ILE A 292 -19.93 36.92 7.59
C ILE A 292 -21.01 37.92 7.13
N PHE A 293 -21.16 38.15 5.83
CA PHE A 293 -22.25 38.96 5.26
C PHE A 293 -23.08 38.15 4.24
N GLU A 294 -23.82 37.15 4.71
CA GLU A 294 -25.18 36.80 4.26
C GLU A 294 -25.94 36.08 5.39
#